data_AF-A0A822ET73-F1
#
_entry.id   AF-A0A822ET73-F1
#
_cell.length_a   1.000
_cell.length_b   1.000
_cell.length_c   1.000
_cell.angle_alpha   90.00
_cell.angle_beta   90.00
_cell.angle_gamma   90.00
#
_symmetry.space_group_name_H-M   'P 1'
#
loop_
_entity.id
_entity.type
_entity.pdbx_description
1 polymer ?
#
loop_
_entity_poly.entity_id
_entity_poly.type
_entity_poly.pdbx_seq_one_letter_code
_entity_poly.pdbx_strand_id
1 'polypeptide(L)'
;MKVTVEVVPLYGDMQIAPFNYIKKSPNFDPSKWPICNDISTSSMQGNLLMQLPEIREEHERFIADLARYTNEGAIQKVMKRTDQEMKYLYNMALTGLQLLSKWTNSILELYCWKLLHPADYRKGASKYEDDGEEYERATRYNYTSQEKFAMVEILSLIKGLQLQMNRLNETFYEAICSTTYIELQTFIQIHIRDMIKKVTQKKRDLTKSILIAVRDTCVDWFKGAGEAGSIEEALALGLKLNQNHGNKKDHSESNHIRFNKRCVGPSSTQLYMVRTMIESLLTDKSGYGKRTLRKDI
;
A
#
# COMPACT_ATOMS: atom_id res chain seq x y z
N MET A 1 7.22 18.35 15.90
CA MET A 1 7.23 17.37 14.80
C MET A 1 8.66 17.37 14.28
N LYS A 2 9.46 16.32 14.51
CA LYS A 2 10.83 16.28 13.97
C LYS A 2 10.77 16.09 12.46
N VAL A 3 11.57 16.83 11.70
CA VAL A 3 11.76 16.53 10.28
C VAL A 3 12.41 15.16 10.18
N THR A 4 11.77 14.23 9.49
CA THR A 4 12.34 12.91 9.22
C THR A 4 13.10 12.88 7.90
N VAL A 5 12.75 13.75 6.95
CA VAL A 5 13.32 13.80 5.59
C VAL A 5 13.60 15.26 5.20
N GLU A 6 14.86 15.62 5.07
CA GLU A 6 15.35 16.97 4.72
C GLU A 6 15.73 17.09 3.24
N VAL A 7 16.18 15.99 2.63
CA VAL A 7 16.67 15.93 1.25
C VAL A 7 16.03 14.75 0.52
N VAL A 8 15.63 14.96 -0.74
CA VAL A 8 15.06 13.94 -1.62
C VAL A 8 15.63 14.05 -3.03
N PRO A 9 15.62 12.98 -3.84
CA PRO A 9 16.03 13.04 -5.23
C PRO A 9 15.05 13.88 -6.05
N LEU A 10 15.59 14.77 -6.89
CA LEU A 10 14.81 15.51 -7.89
C LEU A 10 14.89 14.81 -9.25
N TYR A 11 16.10 14.63 -9.78
CA TYR A 11 16.33 13.95 -11.05
C TYR A 11 17.79 13.51 -11.17
N GLY A 12 18.03 12.22 -11.39
CA GLY A 12 19.40 11.68 -11.44
C GLY A 12 20.14 11.93 -10.13
N ASP A 13 21.30 12.58 -10.22
CA ASP A 13 22.14 13.04 -9.11
C ASP A 13 21.75 14.43 -8.57
N MET A 14 20.81 15.13 -9.22
CA MET A 14 20.26 16.39 -8.72
C MET A 14 19.32 16.13 -7.55
N GLN A 15 19.66 16.72 -6.40
CA GLN A 15 18.91 16.61 -5.15
C GLN A 15 18.11 17.86 -4.86
N ILE A 16 17.10 17.73 -4.01
CA ILE A 16 16.34 18.88 -3.53
C ILE A 16 16.08 18.81 -2.04
N ALA A 17 16.24 19.95 -1.37
CA ALA A 17 15.85 20.15 0.02
C ALA A 17 14.50 20.88 0.06
N PRO A 18 13.37 20.22 0.35
CA PRO A 18 12.03 20.81 0.22
C PRO A 18 11.82 22.07 1.06
N PHE A 19 12.46 22.15 2.23
CA PHE A 19 12.39 23.33 3.10
C PHE A 19 12.99 24.59 2.46
N ASN A 20 13.86 24.46 1.46
CA ASN A 20 14.38 25.61 0.71
C ASN A 20 13.28 26.29 -0.11
N TYR A 21 12.24 25.58 -0.56
CA TYR A 21 11.09 26.22 -1.20
C TYR A 21 10.33 27.12 -0.24
N ILE A 22 10.13 26.65 0.99
CA ILE A 22 9.42 27.41 2.02
C ILE A 22 10.22 28.66 2.40
N LYS A 23 11.52 28.51 2.63
CA LYS A 23 12.43 29.62 2.96
C LYS A 23 12.51 30.69 1.86
N LYS A 24 12.40 30.29 0.59
CA LYS A 24 12.42 31.19 -0.56
C LYS A 24 11.05 31.77 -0.91
N SER A 25 9.99 31.44 -0.16
CA SER A 25 8.66 31.97 -0.43
C SER A 25 8.55 33.45 -0.04
N PRO A 26 7.75 34.28 -0.76
CA PRO A 26 7.64 35.71 -0.49
C PRO A 26 7.13 36.06 0.93
N ASN A 27 6.39 35.15 1.55
CA ASN A 27 5.76 35.32 2.86
C ASN A 27 6.43 34.46 3.94
N PHE A 28 7.68 34.05 3.74
CA PHE A 28 8.40 33.24 4.72
C PHE A 28 8.56 34.00 6.03
N ASP A 29 8.07 33.40 7.10
CA ASP A 29 8.19 33.90 8.46
C ASP A 29 8.82 32.80 9.33
N PRO A 30 10.07 32.98 9.78
CA PRO A 30 10.78 32.04 10.64
C PRO A 30 10.00 31.65 11.91
N SER A 31 9.19 32.56 12.47
CA SER A 31 8.41 32.31 13.69
C SER A 31 7.26 31.33 13.47
N LYS A 32 6.72 31.28 12.25
CA LYS A 32 5.62 30.38 11.85
C LYS A 32 6.11 29.03 11.35
N TRP A 33 7.39 28.94 10.98
CA TRP A 33 8.02 27.75 10.42
C TRP A 33 9.29 27.37 11.19
N PRO A 34 9.20 27.07 12.50
CA PRO A 34 10.38 26.78 13.34
C PRO A 34 11.19 25.60 12.80
N ILE A 35 10.51 24.62 12.19
CA ILE A 35 11.07 23.42 11.60
C ILE A 35 12.00 23.72 10.41
N CYS A 36 11.82 24.84 9.71
CA CYS A 36 12.74 25.24 8.64
C CYS A 36 14.12 25.66 9.18
N ASN A 37 14.19 26.08 10.45
CA ASN A 37 15.41 26.59 11.07
C ASN A 37 16.16 25.55 11.89
N ASP A 38 15.54 24.37 12.12
CA ASP A 38 16.23 23.18 12.63
C ASP A 38 17.19 22.66 11.55
N ILE A 39 18.34 23.30 11.41
CA ILE A 39 19.50 22.73 10.74
C ILE A 39 20.07 21.73 11.73
N SER A 40 19.45 20.55 11.80
CA SER A 40 20.03 19.48 12.61
C SER A 40 21.35 19.08 11.95
N THR A 41 22.48 19.32 12.62
CA THR A 41 23.81 18.86 12.17
C THR A 41 23.91 17.33 12.04
N SER A 42 22.87 16.62 12.49
CA SER A 42 22.78 15.17 12.54
C SER A 42 21.39 14.72 12.07
N SER A 43 21.13 14.89 10.77
CA SER A 43 19.93 14.36 10.13
C SER A 43 19.85 12.84 10.30
N MET A 44 18.65 12.31 10.54
CA MET A 44 18.43 10.86 10.54
C MET A 44 18.72 10.24 9.17
N GLN A 45 18.56 11.00 8.09
CA GLN A 45 18.93 10.57 6.73
C GLN A 45 20.43 10.33 6.61
N GLY A 46 21.24 11.13 7.31
CA GLY A 46 22.69 10.99 7.34
C GLY A 46 23.21 9.85 8.23
N ASN A 47 22.34 9.10 8.92
CA ASN A 47 22.74 8.13 9.95
C ASN A 47 22.14 6.74 9.73
N LEU A 48 22.62 6.06 8.67
CA LEU A 48 22.22 4.71 8.30
C LEU A 48 22.52 3.66 9.40
N LEU A 49 23.59 3.86 10.17
CA LEU A 49 24.03 2.91 11.20
C LEU A 49 22.99 2.74 12.32
N MET A 50 22.21 3.79 12.61
CA MET A 50 21.12 3.72 13.60
C MET A 50 19.94 2.88 13.09
N GLN A 51 19.72 2.82 11.78
CA GLN A 51 18.62 2.05 11.16
C GLN A 51 18.98 0.57 10.96
N LEU A 52 20.27 0.25 10.85
CA LEU A 52 20.77 -1.08 10.50
C LEU A 52 20.26 -2.21 11.42
N PRO A 53 20.21 -2.07 12.77
CA PRO A 53 19.71 -3.13 13.63
C PRO A 53 18.24 -3.49 13.37
N GLU A 54 17.38 -2.49 13.16
CA GLU A 54 15.96 -2.69 12.85
C GLU A 54 15.80 -3.39 11.50
N ILE A 55 16.55 -2.97 10.48
CA ILE A 55 16.53 -3.59 9.15
C ILE A 55 16.91 -5.08 9.23
N ARG A 56 17.92 -5.43 10.03
CA ARG A 56 18.31 -6.83 10.23
C ARG A 56 17.21 -7.66 10.89
N GLU A 57 16.60 -7.13 11.94
CA GLU A 57 15.53 -7.82 12.67
C GLU A 57 14.26 -7.99 11.81
N GLU A 58 13.90 -6.97 11.04
CA GLU A 58 12.81 -7.05 10.05
C GLU A 58 13.09 -8.08 8.97
N HIS A 59 14.31 -8.08 8.43
CA HIS A 59 14.74 -9.04 7.43
C HIS A 59 14.70 -10.48 7.97
N GLU A 60 15.30 -10.73 9.13
CA GLU A 60 15.30 -12.06 9.74
C GLU A 60 13.88 -12.60 9.95
N ARG A 61 12.99 -11.78 10.54
CA ARG A 61 11.59 -12.15 10.76
C ARG A 61 10.87 -12.47 9.45
N PHE A 62 10.96 -11.58 8.46
CA PHE A 62 10.24 -11.77 7.19
C PHE A 62 10.75 -12.98 6.42
N ILE A 63 12.07 -13.21 6.39
CA ILE A 63 12.68 -14.35 5.69
C ILE A 63 12.31 -15.66 6.38
N ALA A 64 12.24 -15.70 7.71
CA ALA A 64 11.79 -16.88 8.45
C ALA A 64 10.34 -17.24 8.07
N ASP A 65 9.44 -16.26 8.01
CA ASP A 65 8.05 -16.46 7.60
C ASP A 65 7.94 -16.92 6.13
N LEU A 66 8.71 -16.29 5.24
CA LEU A 66 8.75 -16.64 3.81
C LEU A 66 9.27 -18.07 3.58
N ALA A 67 10.31 -18.45 4.32
CA ALA A 67 10.90 -19.79 4.26
C ALA A 67 9.93 -20.85 4.79
N ARG A 68 9.23 -20.55 5.89
CA ARG A 68 8.19 -21.44 6.44
C ARG A 68 7.13 -21.75 5.38
N TYR A 69 6.60 -20.73 4.71
CA TYR A 69 5.61 -20.94 3.65
C TYR A 69 6.18 -21.75 2.47
N THR A 70 7.41 -21.45 2.04
CA THR A 70 8.05 -22.15 0.92
C THR A 70 8.23 -23.65 1.22
N ASN A 71 8.62 -23.96 2.46
CA ASN A 71 8.84 -25.35 2.91
C ASN A 71 7.51 -26.10 3.13
N GLU A 72 6.49 -25.45 3.70
CA GLU A 72 5.15 -26.04 3.87
C GLU A 72 4.45 -26.24 2.51
N GLY A 73 4.61 -25.31 1.57
CA GLY A 73 4.06 -25.37 0.21
C GLY A 73 4.68 -26.45 -0.69
N ALA A 74 5.93 -26.86 -0.42
CA ALA A 74 6.54 -28.01 -1.09
C ALA A 74 5.83 -29.34 -0.75
N ILE A 75 5.17 -29.41 0.41
CA ILE A 75 4.50 -30.61 0.94
C ILE A 75 3.01 -30.66 0.53
N GLN A 76 2.36 -29.52 0.30
CA GLN A 76 0.90 -29.42 0.11
C GLN A 76 0.41 -29.27 -1.35
N LYS A 77 1.21 -29.61 -2.36
CA LYS A 77 0.89 -29.44 -3.81
C LYS A 77 -0.42 -30.08 -4.33
N VAL A 78 -1.22 -30.73 -3.48
CA VAL A 78 -2.39 -31.53 -3.86
C VAL A 78 -3.74 -30.88 -3.47
N MET A 79 -3.76 -29.87 -2.59
CA MET A 79 -5.01 -29.25 -2.10
C MET A 79 -5.22 -27.84 -2.65
N LYS A 80 -6.47 -27.50 -2.98
CA LYS A 80 -6.85 -26.11 -3.33
C LYS A 80 -6.67 -25.23 -2.09
N ARG A 81 -5.92 -24.13 -2.22
CA ARG A 81 -5.68 -23.19 -1.11
C ARG A 81 -7.00 -22.55 -0.63
N THR A 82 -7.09 -22.32 0.67
CA THR A 82 -8.25 -21.67 1.29
C THR A 82 -8.24 -20.15 1.07
N ASP A 83 -9.39 -19.48 1.22
CA ASP A 83 -9.46 -18.01 1.08
C ASP A 83 -8.59 -17.30 2.14
N GLN A 84 -8.42 -17.92 3.32
CA GLN A 84 -7.55 -17.41 4.40
C GLN A 84 -6.08 -17.52 4.02
N GLU A 85 -5.64 -18.65 3.45
CA GLU A 85 -4.28 -18.83 2.95
C GLU A 85 -3.96 -17.85 1.82
N MET A 86 -4.90 -17.65 0.89
CA MET A 86 -4.73 -16.64 -0.17
C MET A 86 -4.58 -15.23 0.41
N LYS A 87 -5.38 -14.88 1.42
CA LYS A 87 -5.26 -13.57 2.08
C LYS A 87 -3.93 -13.42 2.82
N TYR A 88 -3.45 -14.48 3.45
CA TYR A 88 -2.13 -14.49 4.10
C TYR A 88 -1.02 -14.21 3.09
N LEU A 89 -1.04 -14.88 1.93
CA LEU A 89 -0.06 -14.69 0.85
C LEU A 89 -0.14 -13.31 0.21
N TYR A 90 -1.35 -12.78 0.04
CA TYR A 90 -1.56 -11.39 -0.39
C TYR A 90 -0.88 -10.40 0.57
N ASN A 91 -1.08 -10.57 1.88
CA ASN A 91 -0.47 -9.70 2.88
C ASN A 91 1.06 -9.87 2.92
N MET A 92 1.56 -11.10 2.80
CA MET A 92 2.99 -11.38 2.72
C MET A 92 3.63 -10.69 1.52
N ALA A 93 2.98 -10.72 0.35
CA ALA A 93 3.45 -10.02 -0.84
C ALA A 93 3.52 -8.51 -0.62
N LEU A 94 2.48 -7.92 -0.05
CA LEU A 94 2.43 -6.49 0.27
C LEU A 94 3.53 -6.08 1.25
N THR A 95 3.69 -6.83 2.35
CA THR A 95 4.72 -6.57 3.35
C THR A 95 6.13 -6.69 2.74
N GLY A 96 6.39 -7.71 1.93
CA GLY A 96 7.68 -7.89 1.26
C GLY A 96 8.04 -6.70 0.36
N LEU A 97 7.07 -6.19 -0.43
CA LEU A 97 7.26 -5.00 -1.25
C LEU A 97 7.48 -3.73 -0.41
N GLN A 98 6.77 -3.59 0.71
CA GLN A 98 6.94 -2.47 1.63
C GLN A 98 8.33 -2.46 2.28
N LEU A 99 8.83 -3.62 2.71
CA LEU A 99 10.18 -3.77 3.27
C LEU A 99 11.25 -3.42 2.22
N LEU A 100 11.13 -3.96 1.01
CA LEU A 100 12.03 -3.61 -0.11
C LEU A 100 12.03 -2.11 -0.37
N SER A 101 10.86 -1.46 -0.39
CA SER A 101 10.75 -0.01 -0.55
C SER A 101 11.38 0.75 0.61
N LYS A 102 11.11 0.35 1.86
CA LYS A 102 11.64 0.98 3.08
C LYS A 102 13.17 0.96 3.08
N TRP A 103 13.78 -0.20 2.88
CA TRP A 103 15.25 -0.34 2.92
C TRP A 103 15.93 0.32 1.71
N THR A 104 15.29 0.31 0.53
CA THR A 104 15.79 1.05 -0.63
C THR A 104 15.79 2.56 -0.34
N ASN A 105 14.73 3.08 0.28
CA ASN A 105 14.67 4.47 0.70
C ASN A 105 15.74 4.81 1.75
N SER A 106 16.04 3.93 2.71
CA SER A 106 17.15 4.16 3.66
C SER A 106 18.49 4.42 2.97
N ILE A 107 18.80 3.67 1.91
CA ILE A 107 20.03 3.88 1.12
C ILE A 107 19.95 5.16 0.31
N LEU A 108 18.82 5.40 -0.37
CA LEU A 108 18.64 6.57 -1.22
C LEU A 108 18.67 7.86 -0.39
N GLU A 109 18.01 7.91 0.76
CA GLU A 109 18.01 9.05 1.66
C GLU A 109 19.42 9.37 2.16
N LEU A 110 20.21 8.37 2.56
CA LEU A 110 21.62 8.57 2.91
C LEU A 110 22.39 9.16 1.74
N TYR A 111 22.27 8.56 0.56
CA TYR A 111 22.98 9.00 -0.64
C TYR A 111 22.63 10.45 -1.00
N CYS A 112 21.34 10.78 -1.04
CA CYS A 112 20.84 12.12 -1.37
C CYS A 112 21.31 13.15 -0.34
N TRP A 113 21.24 12.80 0.95
CA TRP A 113 21.72 13.67 2.01
C TRP A 113 23.21 13.94 1.91
N LYS A 114 24.04 12.91 1.67
CA LYS A 114 25.50 13.05 1.53
C LYS A 114 25.90 13.86 0.29
N LEU A 115 25.13 13.78 -0.80
CA LEU A 115 25.38 14.60 -1.99
C LEU A 115 25.22 16.10 -1.73
N LEU A 116 24.24 16.52 -0.92
CA LEU A 116 24.05 17.93 -0.55
C LEU A 116 24.95 18.40 0.61
N HIS A 117 25.67 17.49 1.25
CA HIS A 117 26.55 17.80 2.38
C HIS A 117 27.95 17.22 2.17
N PRO A 118 28.76 17.75 1.23
CA PRO A 118 30.11 17.26 0.97
C PRO A 118 30.99 17.28 2.22
N ALA A 119 31.94 16.33 2.31
CA ALA A 119 32.86 16.26 3.43
C ALA A 119 33.74 17.53 3.53
N ASP A 120 33.86 18.07 4.74
CA ASP A 120 34.70 19.24 5.03
C ASP A 120 36.09 18.81 5.55
N TYR A 121 37.14 19.20 4.84
CA TYR A 121 38.54 18.89 5.18
C TYR A 121 38.94 19.43 6.57
N ARG A 122 38.34 20.54 7.00
CA ARG A 122 38.68 21.20 8.27
C ARG A 122 38.26 20.41 9.51
N LYS A 123 37.37 19.42 9.36
CA LYS A 123 36.90 18.55 10.44
C LYS A 123 37.64 17.21 10.53
N GLY A 124 38.82 17.11 9.91
CA GLY A 124 39.71 15.95 10.05
C GLY A 124 39.29 14.71 9.25
N ALA A 125 38.42 14.87 8.25
CA ALA A 125 37.83 13.75 7.50
C ALA A 125 38.73 13.15 6.40
N SER A 126 39.89 13.75 6.11
CA SER A 126 40.75 13.28 5.02
C SER A 126 42.18 13.83 5.12
N LYS A 127 43.18 12.96 4.87
CA LYS A 127 44.60 13.33 4.67
C LYS A 127 44.88 13.91 3.27
N TYR A 128 43.87 13.95 2.40
CA TYR A 128 44.00 14.33 1.01
C TYR A 128 43.79 15.85 0.83
N GLU A 129 44.63 16.42 -0.02
CA GLU A 129 44.85 17.85 -0.25
C GLU A 129 43.55 18.65 -0.49
N ASP A 130 43.60 19.94 -0.12
CA ASP A 130 42.50 20.93 -0.05
C ASP A 130 41.79 21.23 -1.40
N ASP A 131 42.08 20.45 -2.46
CA ASP A 131 41.74 20.73 -3.86
C ASP A 131 40.83 19.65 -4.50
N GLY A 132 40.26 18.74 -3.71
CA GLY A 132 39.35 17.71 -4.25
C GLY A 132 38.02 18.30 -4.74
N GLU A 133 37.60 17.87 -5.94
CA GLU A 133 36.34 18.24 -6.58
C GLU A 133 35.14 17.96 -5.64
N GLU A 134 34.14 18.85 -5.66
CA GLU A 134 32.97 18.76 -4.77
C GLU A 134 32.26 17.40 -4.85
N TYR A 135 32.16 16.82 -6.04
CA TYR A 135 31.58 15.50 -6.23
C TYR A 135 32.38 14.39 -5.54
N GLU A 136 33.72 14.45 -5.58
CA GLU A 136 34.59 13.49 -4.89
C GLU A 136 34.45 13.61 -3.36
N ARG A 137 34.30 14.84 -2.85
CA ARG A 137 34.04 15.10 -1.43
C ARG A 137 32.67 14.63 -0.98
N ALA A 138 31.66 14.71 -1.84
CA ALA A 138 30.31 14.27 -1.55
C ALA A 138 30.15 12.74 -1.64
N THR A 139 31.01 12.09 -2.43
CA THR A 139 30.98 10.64 -2.66
C THR A 139 32.14 9.94 -1.97
N ARG A 140 33.31 9.83 -2.60
CA ARG A 140 34.45 9.02 -2.17
C ARG A 140 34.84 9.23 -0.70
N TYR A 141 34.85 10.49 -0.25
CA TYR A 141 35.33 10.91 1.06
C TYR A 141 34.23 11.10 2.12
N ASN A 142 32.94 11.00 1.75
CA ASN A 142 31.82 11.29 2.67
C ASN A 142 31.27 10.06 3.40
N TYR A 143 31.88 8.89 3.21
CA TYR A 143 31.45 7.64 3.85
C TYR A 143 32.62 7.03 4.61
N THR A 144 32.39 6.78 5.89
CA THR A 144 33.24 5.95 6.74
C THR A 144 33.23 4.50 6.25
N SER A 145 34.25 3.73 6.64
CA SER A 145 34.29 2.29 6.34
C SER A 145 33.05 1.55 6.88
N GLN A 146 32.56 1.94 8.07
CA GLN A 146 31.36 1.34 8.67
C GLN A 146 30.11 1.62 7.85
N GLU A 147 29.90 2.87 7.40
CA GLU A 147 28.77 3.22 6.52
C GLU A 147 28.84 2.43 5.21
N LYS A 148 30.03 2.29 4.60
CA LYS A 148 30.20 1.51 3.36
C LYS A 148 29.82 0.04 3.56
N PHE A 149 30.26 -0.59 4.65
CA PHE A 149 29.86 -1.97 4.97
C PHE A 149 28.36 -2.09 5.21
N ALA A 150 27.76 -1.17 5.96
CA ALA A 150 26.32 -1.15 6.22
C ALA A 150 25.51 -0.99 4.92
N MET A 151 25.94 -0.11 4.00
CA MET A 151 25.30 0.05 2.69
C MET A 151 25.35 -1.24 1.87
N VAL A 152 26.52 -1.89 1.78
CA VAL A 152 26.69 -3.15 1.06
C VAL A 152 25.83 -4.25 1.68
N GLU A 153 25.76 -4.32 3.01
CA GLU A 153 24.90 -5.26 3.72
C GLU A 153 23.43 -5.05 3.36
N ILE A 154 22.90 -3.83 3.52
CA ILE A 154 21.48 -3.55 3.23
C ILE A 154 21.17 -3.80 1.74
N LEU A 155 22.06 -3.42 0.81
CA LEU A 155 21.92 -3.74 -0.62
C LEU A 155 21.85 -5.25 -0.86
N SER A 156 22.63 -6.03 -0.12
CA SER A 156 22.62 -7.49 -0.20
C SER A 156 21.31 -8.08 0.34
N LEU A 157 20.81 -7.56 1.47
CA LEU A 157 19.51 -7.94 2.02
C LEU A 157 18.36 -7.64 1.05
N ILE A 158 18.35 -6.44 0.45
CA ILE A 158 17.35 -6.03 -0.56
C ILE A 158 17.39 -6.98 -1.76
N LYS A 159 18.56 -7.21 -2.35
CA LYS A 159 18.69 -8.08 -3.52
C LYS A 159 18.35 -9.54 -3.21
N GLY A 160 18.72 -10.02 -2.01
CA GLY A 160 18.38 -11.34 -1.52
C GLY A 160 16.87 -11.53 -1.39
N LEU A 161 16.20 -10.61 -0.72
CA LEU A 161 14.74 -10.63 -0.58
C LEU A 161 14.03 -10.49 -1.93
N GLN A 162 14.48 -9.59 -2.79
CA GLN A 162 13.94 -9.41 -4.14
C GLN A 162 13.98 -10.73 -4.94
N LEU A 163 15.11 -11.45 -4.89
CA LEU A 163 15.26 -12.74 -5.54
C LEU A 163 14.27 -13.77 -5.00
N GLN A 164 14.11 -13.86 -3.67
CA GLN A 164 13.19 -14.81 -3.06
C GLN A 164 11.72 -14.49 -3.37
N MET A 165 11.34 -13.21 -3.28
CA MET A 165 10.02 -12.71 -3.67
C MET A 165 9.69 -13.05 -5.13
N ASN A 166 10.66 -12.86 -6.03
CA ASN A 166 10.47 -13.17 -7.45
C ASN A 166 10.29 -14.67 -7.73
N ARG A 167 10.90 -15.56 -6.92
CA ARG A 167 10.68 -17.01 -7.02
C ARG A 167 9.24 -17.43 -6.69
N LEU A 168 8.57 -16.67 -5.83
CA LEU A 168 7.18 -16.90 -5.44
C LEU A 168 6.18 -16.07 -6.26
N ASN A 169 6.63 -15.42 -7.33
CA ASN A 169 5.82 -14.47 -8.12
C ASN A 169 4.49 -15.06 -8.59
N GLU A 170 4.47 -16.30 -9.10
CA GLU A 170 3.22 -16.93 -9.57
C GLU A 170 2.23 -17.17 -8.42
N THR A 171 2.72 -17.61 -7.26
CA THR A 171 1.90 -17.85 -6.08
C THR A 171 1.35 -16.54 -5.51
N PHE A 172 2.18 -15.50 -5.46
CA PHE A 172 1.71 -14.17 -5.05
C PHE A 172 0.72 -13.59 -6.04
N TYR A 173 0.94 -13.73 -7.35
CA TYR A 173 0.01 -13.28 -8.37
C TYR A 173 -1.36 -13.92 -8.21
N GLU A 174 -1.41 -15.25 -8.03
CA GLU A 174 -2.65 -15.99 -7.80
C GLU A 174 -3.38 -15.51 -6.54
N ALA A 175 -2.65 -15.40 -5.43
CA ALA A 175 -3.19 -14.91 -4.17
C ALA A 175 -3.72 -13.47 -4.30
N ILE A 176 -2.97 -12.58 -4.95
CA ILE A 176 -3.37 -11.18 -5.16
C ILE A 176 -4.64 -11.09 -5.97
N CYS A 177 -4.72 -11.80 -7.09
CA CYS A 177 -5.89 -11.77 -7.96
C CYS A 177 -7.12 -12.35 -7.25
N SER A 178 -6.99 -13.52 -6.61
CA SER A 178 -8.07 -14.19 -5.89
C SER A 178 -8.58 -13.34 -4.71
N THR A 179 -7.67 -12.86 -3.86
CA THR A 179 -8.05 -12.03 -2.71
C THR A 179 -8.68 -10.71 -3.13
N THR A 180 -8.08 -9.99 -4.09
CA THR A 180 -8.64 -8.71 -4.58
C THR A 180 -10.05 -8.90 -5.12
N TYR A 181 -10.26 -9.98 -5.88
CA TYR A 181 -11.57 -10.32 -6.40
C TYR A 181 -12.59 -10.56 -5.26
N ILE A 182 -12.25 -11.42 -4.29
CA ILE A 182 -13.15 -11.76 -3.18
C ILE A 182 -13.50 -10.53 -2.36
N GLU A 183 -12.51 -9.68 -2.04
CA GLU A 183 -12.75 -8.46 -1.27
C GLU A 183 -13.62 -7.46 -2.04
N LEU A 184 -13.39 -7.29 -3.35
CA LEU A 184 -14.21 -6.43 -4.19
C LEU A 184 -15.65 -6.93 -4.28
N GLN A 185 -15.87 -8.23 -4.51
CA GLN A 185 -17.22 -8.79 -4.58
C GLN A 185 -17.92 -8.75 -3.23
N THR A 186 -17.21 -9.00 -2.13
CA THR A 186 -17.73 -8.85 -0.76
C THR A 186 -18.19 -7.42 -0.53
N PHE A 187 -17.34 -6.44 -0.86
CA PHE A 187 -17.67 -5.03 -0.72
C PHE A 187 -18.88 -4.62 -1.55
N ILE A 188 -18.95 -5.03 -2.81
CA ILE A 188 -20.01 -4.63 -3.73
C ILE A 188 -21.35 -5.33 -3.43
N GLN A 189 -21.33 -6.64 -3.19
CA GLN A 189 -22.55 -7.43 -3.06
C GLN A 189 -23.13 -7.41 -1.64
N ILE A 190 -22.29 -7.18 -0.61
CA ILE A 190 -22.72 -7.09 0.79
C ILE A 190 -22.77 -5.63 1.23
N HIS A 191 -21.62 -4.96 1.29
CA HIS A 191 -21.54 -3.63 1.95
C HIS A 191 -22.27 -2.54 1.16
N ILE A 192 -22.05 -2.45 -0.15
CA ILE A 192 -22.74 -1.48 -1.02
C ILE A 192 -24.24 -1.75 -1.06
N ARG A 193 -24.67 -3.03 -1.07
CA ARG A 193 -26.09 -3.38 -0.96
C ARG A 193 -26.72 -2.83 0.32
N ASP A 194 -26.07 -3.00 1.45
CA ASP A 194 -26.60 -2.51 2.74
C ASP A 194 -26.61 -0.97 2.80
N MET A 195 -25.63 -0.31 2.17
CA MET A 195 -25.65 1.15 1.97
C MET A 195 -26.81 1.60 1.07
N ILE A 196 -27.04 0.94 -0.07
CA ILE A 196 -28.16 1.24 -0.98
C ILE A 196 -29.50 1.15 -0.25
N LYS A 197 -29.70 0.12 0.60
CA LYS A 197 -30.92 -0.02 1.41
C LYS A 197 -31.13 1.18 2.34
N LYS A 198 -30.11 1.56 3.11
CA LYS A 198 -30.16 2.71 4.04
C LYS A 198 -30.46 4.02 3.32
N VAL A 199 -29.78 4.25 2.20
CA VAL A 199 -29.90 5.48 1.39
C VAL A 199 -31.27 5.56 0.68
N THR A 200 -31.82 4.41 0.27
CA THR A 200 -33.19 4.32 -0.30
C THR A 200 -34.24 4.70 0.74
N GLN A 201 -34.13 4.18 1.98
CA GLN A 201 -35.05 4.54 3.07
C GLN A 201 -34.99 6.05 3.39
N LYS A 202 -33.80 6.65 3.31
CA LYS A 202 -33.58 8.10 3.52
C LYS A 202 -33.96 8.97 2.31
N LYS A 203 -34.44 8.38 1.19
CA LYS A 203 -34.79 9.07 -0.07
C LYS A 203 -33.68 9.97 -0.61
N ARG A 204 -32.44 9.45 -0.65
CA ARG A 204 -31.25 10.15 -1.13
C ARG A 204 -30.88 9.68 -2.55
N ASP A 205 -31.60 10.18 -3.54
CA ASP A 205 -31.57 9.62 -4.90
C ASP A 205 -30.19 9.72 -5.58
N LEU A 206 -29.48 10.84 -5.41
CA LEU A 206 -28.14 11.02 -5.98
C LEU A 206 -27.10 10.06 -5.35
N THR A 207 -27.08 9.95 -4.02
CA THR A 207 -26.20 8.99 -3.32
C THR A 207 -26.54 7.56 -3.73
N LYS A 208 -27.83 7.26 -3.88
CA LYS A 208 -28.31 5.95 -4.34
C LYS A 208 -27.82 5.67 -5.76
N SER A 209 -27.94 6.61 -6.70
CA SER A 209 -27.52 6.40 -8.08
C SER A 209 -26.02 6.15 -8.20
N ILE A 210 -25.20 6.84 -7.40
CA ILE A 210 -23.74 6.61 -7.37
C ILE A 210 -23.42 5.21 -6.81
N LEU A 211 -24.07 4.79 -5.71
CA LEU A 211 -23.85 3.46 -5.12
C LEU A 211 -24.29 2.33 -6.07
N ILE A 212 -25.38 2.51 -6.81
CA ILE A 212 -25.81 1.57 -7.85
C ILE A 212 -24.78 1.51 -8.97
N ALA A 213 -24.28 2.65 -9.45
CA ALA A 213 -23.23 2.68 -10.48
C ALA A 213 -21.94 1.98 -10.02
N VAL A 214 -21.52 2.17 -8.76
CA VAL A 214 -20.39 1.44 -8.15
C VAL A 214 -20.62 -0.07 -8.22
N ARG A 215 -21.82 -0.53 -7.84
CA ARG A 215 -22.16 -1.96 -7.89
C ARG A 215 -22.13 -2.50 -9.31
N ASP A 216 -22.86 -1.86 -10.21
CA ASP A 216 -23.10 -2.37 -11.56
C ASP A 216 -21.82 -2.37 -12.42
N THR A 217 -20.83 -1.54 -12.09
CA THR A 217 -19.51 -1.50 -12.78
C THR A 217 -18.69 -2.79 -12.58
N CYS A 218 -18.82 -3.44 -11.43
CA CYS A 218 -17.87 -4.48 -10.99
C CYS A 218 -18.53 -5.75 -10.45
N VAL A 219 -19.86 -5.79 -10.33
CA VAL A 219 -20.55 -6.96 -9.77
C VAL A 219 -20.44 -8.17 -10.69
N ASP A 220 -20.02 -9.30 -10.13
CA ASP A 220 -20.07 -10.62 -10.78
C ASP A 220 -21.00 -11.54 -9.99
N TRP A 221 -22.25 -11.62 -10.45
CA TRP A 221 -23.27 -12.46 -9.81
C TRP A 221 -22.94 -13.94 -9.95
N PHE A 222 -23.20 -14.72 -8.90
CA PHE A 222 -23.05 -16.16 -8.95
C PHE A 222 -23.94 -16.77 -10.04
N LYS A 223 -23.41 -17.69 -10.86
CA LYS A 223 -24.19 -18.32 -11.95
C LYS A 223 -25.46 -18.97 -11.39
N GLY A 224 -26.61 -18.63 -11.97
CA GLY A 224 -27.95 -19.01 -11.48
C GLY A 224 -28.68 -17.91 -10.69
N ALA A 225 -27.99 -16.86 -10.26
CA ALA A 225 -28.62 -15.64 -9.73
C ALA A 225 -28.89 -14.58 -10.83
N GLY A 226 -28.38 -14.81 -12.05
CA GLY A 226 -28.41 -13.86 -13.17
C GLY A 226 -29.54 -14.06 -14.20
N GLU A 227 -30.46 -15.01 -13.99
CA GLU A 227 -31.67 -15.15 -14.83
C GLU A 227 -32.94 -14.59 -14.16
N ALA A 228 -32.85 -14.15 -12.91
CA ALA A 228 -33.79 -13.20 -12.33
C ALA A 228 -33.03 -11.88 -12.22
N GLY A 229 -33.51 -10.82 -12.88
CA GLY A 229 -32.97 -9.48 -12.71
C GLY A 229 -32.78 -9.19 -11.22
N SER A 230 -31.71 -8.46 -10.88
CA SER A 230 -31.37 -7.93 -9.55
C SER A 230 -31.74 -8.83 -8.34
N ILE A 231 -30.79 -9.12 -7.45
CA ILE A 231 -31.12 -9.73 -6.14
C ILE A 231 -32.27 -9.00 -5.40
N GLU A 232 -32.50 -7.72 -5.72
CA GLU A 232 -33.63 -6.89 -5.29
C GLU A 232 -35.00 -7.33 -5.85
N GLU A 233 -35.07 -7.86 -7.08
CA GLU A 233 -36.28 -8.42 -7.73
C GLU A 233 -36.57 -9.85 -7.25
N ALA A 234 -35.53 -10.68 -7.07
CA ALA A 234 -35.67 -12.04 -6.54
C ALA A 234 -36.17 -12.06 -5.08
N LEU A 235 -35.76 -11.08 -4.27
CA LEU A 235 -36.24 -10.90 -2.90
C LEU A 235 -37.58 -10.17 -2.81
N ALA A 236 -37.89 -9.26 -3.75
CA ALA A 236 -39.19 -8.57 -3.80
C ALA A 236 -40.35 -9.47 -4.27
N LEU A 237 -40.08 -10.52 -5.06
CA LEU A 237 -41.07 -11.49 -5.53
C LEU A 237 -41.27 -12.71 -4.60
N GLY A 238 -40.58 -12.78 -3.47
CA GLY A 238 -40.75 -13.89 -2.51
C GLY A 238 -40.39 -15.28 -3.06
N LEU A 239 -39.61 -15.34 -4.14
CA LEU A 239 -39.21 -16.60 -4.76
C LEU A 239 -38.08 -17.24 -3.95
N LYS A 240 -38.46 -18.24 -3.15
CA LYS A 240 -37.56 -19.19 -2.50
C LYS A 240 -36.59 -19.75 -3.54
N LEU A 241 -35.29 -19.53 -3.34
CA LEU A 241 -34.25 -20.24 -4.07
C LEU A 241 -34.45 -21.75 -3.86
N ASN A 242 -34.46 -22.49 -4.98
CA ASN A 242 -34.87 -23.89 -5.12
C ASN A 242 -34.62 -24.78 -3.89
N GLN A 243 -35.70 -25.26 -3.30
CA GLN A 243 -35.73 -26.50 -2.54
C GLN A 243 -35.66 -27.66 -3.54
N ASN A 244 -34.54 -28.37 -3.59
CA ASN A 244 -34.54 -29.74 -4.09
C ASN A 244 -34.19 -30.69 -2.93
N HIS A 245 -35.02 -31.72 -2.82
CA HIS A 245 -35.30 -32.54 -1.64
C HIS A 245 -34.11 -33.32 -1.06
N GLY A 246 -34.01 -33.30 0.27
CA GLY A 246 -33.25 -34.25 1.07
C GLY A 246 -33.35 -33.91 2.56
N ASN A 247 -34.20 -34.64 3.29
CA ASN A 247 -34.48 -34.46 4.72
C ASN A 247 -33.23 -34.32 5.61
N LYS A 248 -33.13 -33.20 6.36
CA LYS A 248 -33.05 -33.17 7.83
C LYS A 248 -32.99 -31.72 8.33
N LYS A 249 -33.77 -31.47 9.39
CA LYS A 249 -33.76 -30.25 10.20
C LYS A 249 -32.35 -30.01 10.72
N ASP A 250 -31.77 -28.86 10.37
CA ASP A 250 -30.90 -28.10 11.25
C ASP A 250 -31.20 -26.61 11.07
N HIS A 251 -31.78 -26.02 12.12
CA HIS A 251 -31.97 -24.58 12.24
C HIS A 251 -30.59 -23.95 12.53
N SER A 252 -30.06 -23.14 11.59
CA SER A 252 -29.18 -21.96 11.84
C SER A 252 -28.19 -21.58 10.71
N GLU A 253 -28.33 -22.04 9.46
CA GLU A 253 -27.49 -21.46 8.39
C GLU A 253 -28.09 -20.13 7.90
N SER A 254 -27.47 -19.04 8.35
CA SER A 254 -27.74 -17.69 7.86
C SER A 254 -27.61 -17.64 6.33
N ASN A 255 -28.41 -16.80 5.66
CA ASN A 255 -28.34 -16.56 4.22
C ASN A 255 -26.96 -16.00 3.81
N HIS A 256 -25.95 -16.87 3.65
CA HIS A 256 -24.64 -16.49 3.17
C HIS A 256 -24.70 -16.27 1.66
N ILE A 257 -24.41 -15.04 1.21
CA ILE A 257 -24.24 -14.76 -0.22
C ILE A 257 -23.04 -15.57 -0.72
N ARG A 258 -23.26 -16.39 -1.74
CA ARG A 258 -22.18 -17.11 -2.42
C ARG A 258 -21.64 -16.27 -3.56
N PHE A 259 -20.32 -16.22 -3.70
CA PHE A 259 -19.63 -15.55 -4.80
C PHE A 259 -19.05 -16.58 -5.76
N ASN A 260 -18.90 -16.21 -7.04
CA ASN A 260 -18.03 -16.97 -7.93
C ASN A 260 -16.61 -16.91 -7.37
N LYS A 261 -15.85 -18.00 -7.37
CA LYS A 261 -14.41 -17.96 -7.02
C LYS A 261 -13.61 -17.79 -8.29
N ARG A 262 -12.96 -16.64 -8.47
CA ARG A 262 -12.12 -16.34 -9.63
C ARG A 262 -10.74 -15.86 -9.19
N CYS A 263 -9.73 -16.24 -9.96
CA CYS A 263 -8.37 -15.74 -9.82
C CYS A 263 -8.13 -14.62 -10.85
N VAL A 264 -8.85 -13.51 -10.72
CA VAL A 264 -8.71 -12.36 -11.63
C VAL A 264 -9.07 -11.06 -10.92
N GLY A 265 -8.17 -10.08 -10.96
CA GLY A 265 -8.46 -8.74 -10.45
C GLY A 265 -9.44 -7.96 -11.34
N PRO A 266 -10.02 -6.85 -10.85
CA PRO A 266 -10.76 -5.93 -11.70
C PRO A 266 -9.85 -5.31 -12.76
N SER A 267 -10.42 -4.87 -13.88
CA SER A 267 -9.69 -4.04 -14.85
C SER A 267 -9.27 -2.71 -14.22
N SER A 268 -8.27 -2.05 -14.80
CA SER A 268 -7.83 -0.71 -14.36
C SER A 268 -8.98 0.30 -14.38
N THR A 269 -9.81 0.28 -15.42
CA THR A 269 -11.01 1.13 -15.55
C THR A 269 -12.04 0.82 -14.46
N GLN A 270 -12.32 -0.47 -14.21
CA GLN A 270 -13.24 -0.89 -13.15
C GLN A 270 -12.80 -0.37 -11.78
N LEU A 271 -11.53 -0.60 -11.43
CA LEU A 271 -10.99 -0.17 -10.14
C LEU A 271 -10.94 1.35 -10.01
N TYR A 272 -10.54 2.06 -11.08
CA TYR A 272 -10.53 3.51 -11.12
C TYR A 272 -11.94 4.08 -10.90
N MET A 273 -12.92 3.64 -11.68
CA MET A 273 -14.30 4.11 -11.59
C MET A 273 -14.90 3.87 -10.21
N VAL A 274 -14.74 2.67 -9.65
CA VAL A 274 -15.21 2.35 -8.29
C VAL A 274 -14.57 3.26 -7.26
N ARG A 275 -13.24 3.43 -7.28
CA ARG A 275 -12.52 4.29 -6.32
C ARG A 275 -12.95 5.74 -6.44
N THR A 276 -13.04 6.30 -7.64
CA THR A 276 -13.43 7.70 -7.87
C THR A 276 -14.88 7.96 -7.44
N MET A 277 -15.80 7.05 -7.75
CA MET A 277 -17.20 7.19 -7.32
C MET A 277 -17.33 7.11 -5.79
N ILE A 278 -16.64 6.19 -5.13
CA ILE A 278 -16.61 6.11 -3.65
C ILE A 278 -15.96 7.35 -3.05
N GLU A 279 -14.85 7.82 -3.61
CA GLU A 279 -14.18 9.04 -3.15
C GLU A 279 -15.13 10.25 -3.24
N SER A 280 -15.90 10.38 -4.33
CA SER A 280 -16.88 11.45 -4.49
C SER A 280 -17.94 11.46 -3.38
N LEU A 281 -18.31 10.29 -2.87
CA LEU A 281 -19.24 10.15 -1.74
C LEU A 281 -18.61 10.57 -0.41
N LEU A 282 -17.30 10.42 -0.27
CA LEU A 282 -16.57 10.72 0.96
C LEU A 282 -16.01 12.15 1.00
N THR A 283 -15.80 12.79 -0.16
CA THR A 283 -15.25 14.14 -0.21
C THR A 283 -16.26 15.19 0.27
N ASP A 284 -15.87 15.98 1.26
CA ASP A 284 -16.60 17.16 1.71
C ASP A 284 -16.33 18.37 0.79
N LYS A 285 -16.45 18.18 -0.53
CA LYS A 285 -16.15 19.24 -1.54
C LYS A 285 -17.21 20.34 -1.64
N SER A 286 -18.23 20.38 -0.79
CA SER A 286 -19.09 21.56 -0.72
C SER A 286 -18.45 22.64 0.14
N GLY A 287 -17.90 23.66 -0.52
CA GLY A 287 -17.64 24.95 0.12
C GLY A 287 -18.89 25.45 0.86
N TYR A 288 -18.66 26.13 1.98
CA TYR A 288 -19.60 26.83 2.86
C TYR A 288 -21.10 26.61 2.53
N GLY A 289 -21.74 25.70 3.27
CA GLY A 289 -23.19 25.68 3.45
C GLY A 289 -24.03 24.69 2.63
N LYS A 290 -23.47 23.99 1.63
CA LYS A 290 -24.21 22.90 0.94
C LYS A 290 -23.99 21.54 1.62
N ARG A 291 -25.07 20.76 1.75
CA ARG A 291 -25.07 19.40 2.33
C ARG A 291 -24.09 18.50 1.57
N THR A 292 -23.15 17.86 2.28
CA THR A 292 -22.19 16.90 1.70
C THR A 292 -22.84 15.53 1.54
N LEU A 293 -22.49 14.80 0.47
CA LEU A 293 -22.95 13.42 0.24
C LEU A 293 -22.48 12.47 1.35
N ARG A 294 -21.37 12.80 2.00
CA ARG A 294 -20.83 12.09 3.16
C ARG A 294 -21.84 11.95 4.29
N LYS A 295 -22.71 12.96 4.49
CA LYS A 295 -23.75 12.93 5.55
C LYS A 295 -24.94 12.03 5.21
N ASP A 296 -25.02 11.52 3.98
CA ASP A 296 -26.15 10.71 3.52
C ASP A 296 -25.93 9.20 3.72
N ILE A 297 -24.67 8.78 3.86
CA ILE A 297 -24.24 7.41 4.13
C ILE A 297 -24.29 7.17 5.65
#